data_AF-A0A820GGB7-F1
#
_entry.id   AF-A0A820GGB7-F1
#
_cell.length_a   1.000
_cell.length_b   1.000
_cell.length_c   1.000
_cell.angle_alpha   90.00
_cell.angle_beta   90.00
_cell.angle_gamma   90.00
#
_symmetry.space_group_name_H-M   'P 1'
#
loop_
_entity.id
_entity.type
_entity.pdbx_description
1 polymer ?
#
loop_
_entity_poly.entity_id
_entity_poly.type
_entity_poly.pdbx_seq_one_letter_code
_entity_poly.pdbx_strand_id
1 'polypeptide(L)'
;MAPLQRELAKLFIKYPIDLSRQMHFENGIEQLFNKSFLQPIPSVLEERALYEKQLILSIRYQLNKDQLILQRTADEMNTYYLGQLNEFNQKSNEYIQNSTCYELIETINEINTEQQQLEGIIQSVDLQLEILYQRKLIKEDHLVRLSIGKKTNINLPYLYFLPETNENVHMSVQPRLSSC
;
A
#
# COMPACT_ATOMS: atom_id res chain seq x y z
N MET A 1 15.52 -16.04 9.31
CA MET A 1 16.39 -17.20 8.99
C MET A 1 16.20 -17.76 7.58
N ALA A 2 14.95 -18.01 7.13
CA ALA A 2 14.69 -18.53 5.78
C ALA A 2 15.35 -17.78 4.60
N PRO A 3 15.52 -16.43 4.61
CA PRO A 3 16.19 -15.74 3.51
C PRO A 3 17.69 -16.04 3.43
N LEU A 4 18.36 -16.08 4.59
CA LEU A 4 19.81 -16.35 4.69
C LEU A 4 20.11 -17.78 4.23
N GLN A 5 19.33 -18.76 4.69
CA GLN A 5 19.46 -20.15 4.28
C GLN A 5 19.23 -20.33 2.77
N ARG A 6 18.28 -19.60 2.19
CA ARG A 6 18.01 -19.65 0.74
C ARG A 6 19.16 -19.09 -0.09
N GLU A 7 19.80 -18.01 0.34
CA GLU A 7 20.96 -17.44 -0.35
C GLU A 7 22.22 -18.28 -0.17
N LEU A 8 22.45 -18.85 1.01
CA LEU A 8 23.54 -19.79 1.26
C LEU A 8 23.39 -21.05 0.40
N ALA A 9 22.17 -21.61 0.29
CA ALA A 9 21.90 -22.74 -0.59
C ALA A 9 22.25 -22.44 -2.05
N LYS A 10 21.89 -21.25 -2.58
CA LYS A 10 22.29 -20.83 -3.93
C LYS A 10 23.81 -20.75 -4.09
N LEU A 11 24.52 -20.25 -3.07
CA LEU A 11 25.97 -20.16 -3.05
C LEU A 11 26.64 -21.53 -3.10
N PHE A 12 26.19 -22.50 -2.30
CA PHE A 12 26.75 -23.85 -2.27
C PHE A 12 26.38 -24.70 -3.50
N ILE A 13 25.23 -24.42 -4.14
CA ILE A 13 24.91 -24.98 -5.45
C ILE A 13 25.91 -24.47 -6.52
N LYS A 14 26.30 -23.19 -6.45
CA LYS A 14 27.23 -22.57 -7.41
C LYS A 14 28.69 -22.96 -7.15
N TYR A 15 29.07 -23.14 -5.89
CA TYR A 15 30.40 -23.54 -5.47
C TYR A 15 30.30 -24.76 -4.55
N PRO A 16 30.34 -25.98 -5.12
CA PRO A 16 30.21 -27.19 -4.33
C PRO A 16 31.43 -27.37 -3.44
N ILE A 17 31.19 -27.43 -2.13
CA ILE A 17 32.18 -27.69 -1.10
C ILE A 17 31.73 -28.96 -0.37
N ASP A 18 32.65 -29.66 0.29
CA ASP A 18 32.28 -30.81 1.11
C ASP A 18 31.35 -30.41 2.26
N LEU A 19 30.49 -31.34 2.65
CA LEU A 19 29.44 -31.12 3.63
C LEU A 19 29.99 -30.57 4.97
N SER A 20 31.18 -31.01 5.38
CA SER A 20 31.78 -30.58 6.64
C SER A 20 32.21 -29.11 6.61
N ARG A 21 32.79 -28.64 5.49
CA ARG A 21 33.10 -27.22 5.29
C ARG A 21 31.86 -26.37 5.10
N GLN A 22 30.85 -26.89 4.41
CA GLN A 22 29.57 -26.21 4.25
C GLN A 22 28.92 -25.92 5.62
N MET A 23 28.77 -26.95 6.46
CA MET A 23 28.21 -26.78 7.81
C MET A 23 29.03 -25.83 8.67
N HIS A 24 30.37 -25.90 8.58
CA HIS A 24 31.22 -24.96 9.31
C HIS A 24 31.02 -23.51 8.84
N PHE A 25 30.90 -23.29 7.53
CA PHE A 25 30.69 -21.97 6.95
C PHE A 25 29.29 -21.42 7.31
N GLU A 26 28.25 -22.24 7.17
CA GLU A 26 26.88 -21.89 7.54
C GLU A 26 26.80 -21.47 9.02
N ASN A 27 27.36 -22.28 9.91
CA ASN A 27 27.39 -21.97 11.35
C ASN A 27 28.16 -20.67 11.65
N GLY A 28 29.28 -20.44 10.95
CA GLY A 28 30.06 -19.21 11.11
C GLY A 28 29.30 -17.95 10.65
N ILE A 29 28.64 -18.04 9.49
CA ILE A 29 27.84 -16.94 8.94
C ILE A 29 26.60 -16.70 9.80
N GLU A 30 25.90 -17.75 10.24
CA GLU A 30 24.74 -17.61 11.11
C GLU A 30 25.11 -16.97 12.46
N GLN A 31 26.25 -17.34 13.04
CA GLN A 31 26.76 -16.69 14.25
C GLN A 31 27.09 -15.21 14.03
N LEU A 32 27.74 -14.86 12.91
CA LEU A 32 28.04 -13.46 12.57
C LEU A 32 26.77 -12.66 12.29
N PHE A 33 25.82 -13.26 11.57
CA PHE A 33 24.51 -12.69 11.28
C PHE A 33 23.76 -12.40 12.58
N ASN A 34 23.64 -13.39 13.48
CA ASN A 34 23.01 -13.21 14.78
C ASN A 34 23.72 -12.16 15.64
N LYS A 35 25.06 -12.12 15.63
CA LYS A 35 25.84 -11.09 16.33
C LYS A 35 25.60 -9.69 15.77
N SER A 36 25.34 -9.56 14.47
CA SER A 36 25.05 -8.25 13.86
C SER A 36 23.76 -7.62 14.38
N PHE A 37 22.74 -8.41 14.74
CA PHE A 37 21.52 -7.92 15.37
C PHE A 37 21.69 -7.55 16.85
N LEU A 38 22.76 -8.03 17.49
CA LEU A 38 23.10 -7.70 18.88
C LEU A 38 23.98 -6.46 18.97
N GLN A 39 24.53 -5.98 17.85
CA GLN A 39 25.30 -4.75 17.83
C GLN A 39 24.35 -3.56 17.89
N PRO A 40 24.55 -2.63 18.84
CA PRO A 40 23.78 -1.40 18.86
C PRO A 40 24.05 -0.63 17.56
N ILE A 41 23.02 0.03 17.05
CA ILE A 41 23.16 0.93 15.92
C ILE A 41 24.22 1.99 16.29
N PRO A 42 25.19 2.29 15.40
CA PRO A 42 26.14 3.35 15.64
C PRO A 42 25.43 4.65 16.04
N SER A 43 25.89 5.30 17.12
CA SER A 43 25.25 6.51 17.66
C SER A 43 25.06 7.59 16.60
N VAL A 44 26.00 7.73 15.67
CA VAL A 44 25.93 8.65 14.53
C VAL A 44 24.70 8.41 13.64
N LEU A 45 24.34 7.15 13.40
CA LEU A 45 23.15 6.81 12.61
C LEU A 45 21.86 7.06 13.39
N GLU A 46 21.87 6.80 14.70
CA GLU A 46 20.75 7.09 15.58
C GLU A 46 20.49 8.60 15.68
N GLU A 47 21.54 9.39 15.94
CA GLU A 47 21.47 10.85 15.97
C GLU A 47 20.96 11.43 14.65
N ARG A 48 21.46 10.91 13.52
CA ARG A 48 20.98 11.30 12.20
C ARG A 48 19.50 10.97 12.01
N ALA A 49 19.07 9.77 12.38
CA ALA A 49 17.67 9.36 12.25
C ALA A 49 16.75 10.23 13.13
N LEU A 50 17.18 10.57 14.36
CA LEU A 50 16.45 11.47 15.25
C LEU A 50 16.36 12.88 14.68
N TYR A 51 17.46 13.40 14.13
CA TYR A 51 17.49 14.70 13.47
C TYR A 51 16.55 14.74 12.26
N GLU A 52 16.64 13.77 11.35
CA GLU A 52 15.78 13.68 10.17
C GLU A 52 14.30 13.56 10.57
N LYS A 53 13.98 12.79 11.61
CA LYS A 53 12.63 12.71 12.18
C LYS A 53 12.14 14.07 12.67
N GLN A 54 12.95 14.79 13.45
CA GLN A 54 12.61 16.12 13.95
C GLN A 54 12.41 17.12 12.80
N LEU A 55 13.26 17.06 11.78
CA LEU A 55 13.14 17.89 10.57
C LEU A 55 11.80 17.63 9.87
N ILE A 56 11.44 16.37 9.60
CA ILE A 56 10.16 16.03 8.97
C ILE A 56 8.98 16.52 9.80
N LEU A 57 9.03 16.35 11.13
CA LEU A 57 7.99 16.83 12.03
C LEU A 57 7.85 18.36 11.98
N SER A 58 8.97 19.08 11.92
CA SER A 58 8.98 20.54 11.82
C SER A 58 8.36 21.02 10.50
N ILE A 59 8.69 20.36 9.38
CA ILE A 59 8.11 20.65 8.06
C ILE A 59 6.60 20.42 8.10
N ARG A 60 6.15 19.27 8.62
CA ARG A 60 4.71 18.96 8.74
C ARG A 60 3.98 19.97 9.62
N TYR A 61 4.58 20.35 10.74
CA TYR A 61 4.02 21.37 11.61
C TYR A 61 3.83 22.70 10.88
N GLN A 62 4.85 23.15 10.14
CA GLN A 62 4.79 24.39 9.39
C GLN A 62 3.78 24.34 8.25
N LEU A 63 3.74 23.24 7.48
CA LEU A 63 2.73 23.03 6.44
C LEU A 63 1.31 23.11 7.01
N ASN A 64 1.04 22.46 8.14
CA ASN A 64 -0.27 22.52 8.78
C ASN A 64 -0.60 23.92 9.29
N LYS A 65 0.37 24.62 9.89
CA LYS A 65 0.19 25.97 10.42
C LYS A 65 -0.15 26.97 9.30
N ASP A 66 0.53 26.86 8.17
CA ASP A 66 0.36 27.77 7.02
C ASP A 66 -0.76 27.31 6.07
N GLN A 67 -1.47 26.23 6.41
CA GLN A 67 -2.49 25.58 5.57
C GLN A 67 -1.97 25.27 4.15
N LEU A 68 -0.76 24.74 4.09
CA LEU A 68 -0.11 24.31 2.86
C LEU A 68 -0.14 22.79 2.70
N ILE A 69 -0.11 22.35 1.46
CA ILE A 69 0.01 20.95 1.07
C ILE A 69 1.26 20.76 0.24
N LEU A 70 2.07 19.76 0.62
CA LEU A 70 3.23 19.31 -0.14
C LEU A 70 2.94 17.89 -0.64
N GLN A 71 2.75 17.73 -1.94
CA GLN A 71 2.46 16.45 -2.56
C GLN A 71 3.26 16.24 -3.84
N ARG A 72 3.47 14.97 -4.19
CA ARG A 72 4.12 14.60 -5.44
C ARG A 72 3.11 14.67 -6.58
N THR A 73 3.50 15.27 -7.69
CA THR A 73 2.69 15.36 -8.90
C THR A 73 2.60 14.02 -9.62
N ALA A 74 1.54 13.84 -10.40
CA ALA A 74 1.32 12.65 -11.22
C ALA A 74 1.96 12.74 -12.62
N ASP A 75 3.01 13.55 -12.79
CA ASP A 75 3.79 13.69 -14.01
C ASP A 75 4.94 12.67 -14.08
N GLU A 76 5.53 12.47 -15.26
CA GLU A 76 6.69 11.57 -15.44
C GLU A 76 7.88 12.00 -14.56
N MET A 77 7.98 13.30 -14.29
CA MET A 77 9.07 13.92 -13.53
C MET A 77 8.91 13.80 -12.01
N ASN A 78 7.71 13.43 -11.53
CA ASN A 78 7.42 13.24 -10.11
C ASN A 78 7.78 14.45 -9.25
N THR A 79 7.47 15.63 -9.77
CA THR A 79 7.77 16.91 -9.15
C THR A 79 7.06 17.05 -7.79
N TYR A 80 7.62 17.84 -6.87
CA TYR A 80 6.93 18.16 -5.61
C TYR A 80 6.16 19.47 -5.77
N TYR A 81 4.84 19.38 -5.72
CA TYR A 81 3.94 20.51 -5.66
C TYR A 81 3.79 21.00 -4.22
N LEU A 82 3.99 22.30 -4.02
CA LEU A 82 3.68 23.02 -2.78
C LEU A 82 2.63 24.10 -3.09
N GLY A 83 1.49 24.07 -2.39
CA GLY A 83 0.52 25.14 -2.49
C GLY A 83 -0.53 25.11 -1.39
N GLN A 84 -1.62 25.85 -1.55
CA GLN A 84 -2.63 25.97 -0.50
C GLN A 84 -3.52 24.74 -0.39
N LEU A 85 -3.75 24.29 0.84
CA LEU A 85 -4.61 23.15 1.15
C LEU A 85 -6.06 23.38 0.72
N ASN A 86 -6.58 24.60 0.90
CA ASN A 86 -7.96 24.93 0.55
C ASN A 86 -8.20 24.86 -0.96
N GLU A 87 -7.28 25.40 -1.77
CA GLU A 87 -7.36 25.33 -3.24
C GLU A 87 -7.31 23.88 -3.73
N PHE A 88 -6.42 23.07 -3.15
CA PHE A 88 -6.34 21.65 -3.45
C PHE A 88 -7.65 20.91 -3.12
N ASN A 89 -8.19 21.12 -1.92
CA ASN A 89 -9.44 20.50 -1.50
C ASN A 89 -10.62 20.93 -2.38
N GLN A 90 -10.71 22.22 -2.72
CA GLN A 90 -11.74 22.73 -3.60
C GLN A 90 -11.70 22.03 -4.96
N LYS A 91 -10.52 21.97 -5.60
CA LYS A 91 -10.35 21.31 -6.91
C LYS A 91 -10.60 19.80 -6.84
N SER A 92 -10.20 19.16 -5.74
CA SER A 92 -10.51 17.74 -5.50
C SER A 92 -12.01 17.50 -5.44
N ASN A 93 -12.75 18.37 -4.74
CA ASN A 93 -14.20 18.27 -4.63
C ASN A 93 -14.90 18.60 -5.96
N GLU A 94 -14.44 19.63 -6.68
CA GLU A 94 -14.93 19.96 -8.02
C GLU A 94 -14.75 18.78 -8.98
N TYR A 95 -13.62 18.07 -8.91
CA TYR A 95 -13.39 16.86 -9.70
C TYR A 95 -14.40 15.76 -9.34
N ILE A 96 -14.59 15.49 -8.04
CA ILE A 96 -15.53 14.45 -7.59
C ILE A 96 -16.95 14.76 -8.08
N GLN A 97 -17.40 16.01 -7.94
CA GLN A 97 -18.74 16.45 -8.34
C GLN A 97 -18.97 16.38 -9.86
N ASN A 98 -17.95 16.72 -10.66
CA ASN A 98 -18.08 16.77 -12.12
C ASN A 98 -17.72 15.44 -12.81
N SER A 99 -17.20 14.47 -12.07
CA SER A 99 -16.73 13.21 -12.62
C SER A 99 -17.86 12.17 -12.65
N THR A 100 -18.21 11.71 -13.84
CA THR A 100 -19.20 10.62 -14.07
C THR A 100 -18.83 9.31 -13.39
N CYS A 101 -17.55 9.12 -13.00
CA CYS A 101 -17.10 7.94 -12.26
C CYS A 101 -17.79 7.78 -10.88
N TYR A 102 -18.37 8.85 -10.31
CA TYR A 102 -19.04 8.82 -9.01
C TYR A 102 -20.57 8.93 -9.09
N GLU A 103 -21.17 9.15 -10.27
CA GLU A 103 -22.63 9.20 -10.43
C GLU A 103 -23.32 7.89 -9.97
N LEU A 104 -22.64 6.74 -10.13
CA LEU A 104 -23.12 5.45 -9.63
C LEU A 104 -23.12 5.36 -8.10
N ILE A 105 -22.30 6.17 -7.41
CA ILE A 105 -22.21 6.23 -5.95
C ILE A 105 -23.27 7.19 -5.37
N GLU A 106 -23.76 8.20 -6.08
CA GLU A 106 -24.85 9.05 -5.56
C GLU A 106 -26.20 8.30 -5.44
N THR A 107 -26.43 7.26 -6.25
CA THR A 107 -27.57 6.35 -6.06
C THR A 107 -27.48 5.50 -4.78
N ILE A 108 -26.36 5.60 -4.06
CA ILE A 108 -26.10 4.88 -2.83
C ILE A 108 -26.58 5.73 -1.65
N ASN A 109 -27.83 5.49 -1.25
CA ASN A 109 -28.51 6.13 -0.12
C ASN A 109 -27.61 6.39 1.11
N GLU A 110 -27.70 7.62 1.62
CA GLU A 110 -27.01 8.22 2.79
C GLU A 110 -27.13 7.48 4.15
N ILE A 111 -27.72 6.29 4.18
CA ILE A 111 -28.10 5.59 5.43
C ILE A 111 -27.16 4.41 5.74
N ASN A 112 -26.46 3.86 4.74
CA ASN A 112 -25.58 2.71 4.93
C ASN A 112 -24.14 3.10 4.60
N THR A 113 -23.25 3.02 5.59
CA THR A 113 -21.80 3.22 5.40
C THR A 113 -21.31 2.34 4.25
N GLU A 114 -20.40 2.86 3.40
CA GLU A 114 -19.86 2.17 2.21
C GLU A 114 -19.41 0.71 2.50
N GLN A 115 -18.92 0.47 3.71
CA GLN A 115 -18.54 -0.86 4.21
C GLN A 115 -19.72 -1.82 4.36
N GLN A 116 -20.85 -1.38 4.90
CA GLN A 116 -22.06 -2.21 5.05
C GLN A 116 -22.62 -2.66 3.69
N GLN A 117 -22.42 -1.85 2.66
CA GLN A 117 -22.86 -2.18 1.32
C GLN A 117 -21.91 -3.11 0.59
N LEU A 118 -20.61 -2.90 0.75
CA LEU A 118 -19.62 -3.85 0.28
C LEU A 118 -19.87 -5.23 0.90
N GLU A 119 -20.15 -5.29 2.21
CA GLU A 119 -20.57 -6.51 2.90
C GLU A 119 -21.86 -7.09 2.29
N GLY A 120 -22.86 -6.27 2.00
CA GLY A 120 -24.10 -6.71 1.35
C GLY A 120 -23.91 -7.28 -0.05
N ILE A 121 -23.05 -6.66 -0.87
CA ILE A 121 -22.70 -7.14 -2.21
C ILE A 121 -21.94 -8.46 -2.11
N ILE A 122 -20.98 -8.56 -1.19
CA ILE A 122 -20.22 -9.79 -0.94
C ILE A 122 -21.16 -10.93 -0.52
N GLN A 123 -22.08 -10.68 0.42
CA GLN A 123 -23.08 -11.65 0.86
C GLN A 123 -24.00 -12.09 -0.28
N SER A 124 -24.42 -11.15 -1.15
CA SER A 124 -25.26 -11.47 -2.30
C SER A 124 -24.54 -12.36 -3.31
N VAL A 125 -23.28 -12.06 -3.62
CA VAL A 125 -22.44 -12.88 -4.53
C VAL A 125 -22.19 -14.26 -3.95
N ASP A 126 -21.87 -14.36 -2.65
CA ASP A 126 -21.64 -15.65 -1.99
C ASP A 126 -22.92 -16.51 -1.97
N LEU A 127 -24.09 -15.90 -1.73
CA LEU A 127 -25.38 -16.59 -1.80
C LEU A 127 -25.67 -17.13 -3.22
N GLN A 128 -25.38 -16.36 -4.27
CA GLN A 128 -25.56 -16.83 -5.65
C GLN A 128 -24.60 -17.99 -5.98
N LEU A 129 -23.36 -17.93 -5.49
CA LEU A 129 -22.41 -19.03 -5.64
C LEU A 129 -22.88 -20.29 -4.90
N GLU A 130 -23.45 -20.17 -3.71
CA GLU A 130 -24.06 -21.30 -3.00
C GLU A 130 -25.24 -21.91 -3.77
N ILE A 131 -26.12 -21.09 -4.35
CA ILE A 131 -27.22 -21.57 -5.20
C ILE A 131 -26.69 -22.34 -6.41
N LEU A 132 -25.64 -21.83 -7.07
CA LEU A 132 -25.01 -22.51 -8.20
C LEU A 132 -24.36 -23.84 -7.80
N TYR A 133 -23.78 -23.90 -6.60
CA TYR A 133 -23.23 -25.13 -6.04
C TYR A 133 -24.31 -26.16 -5.71
N GLN A 134 -25.40 -25.74 -5.05
CA GLN A 134 -26.56 -26.60 -4.75
C GLN A 134 -27.21 -27.16 -6.02
N ARG A 135 -27.22 -26.38 -7.10
CA ARG A 135 -27.67 -26.81 -8.44
C ARG A 135 -26.66 -27.68 -9.20
N LYS A 136 -25.50 -28.01 -8.59
CA LYS A 136 -24.39 -28.78 -9.19
C LYS A 136 -23.82 -28.16 -10.48
N LEU A 137 -23.98 -26.85 -10.67
CA LEU A 137 -23.44 -26.13 -11.83
C LEU A 137 -21.96 -25.77 -11.64
N ILE A 138 -21.52 -25.67 -10.38
CA ILE A 138 -20.11 -25.45 -10.02
C ILE A 138 -19.65 -26.53 -9.04
N LYS A 139 -18.35 -26.85 -9.08
CA LYS A 139 -17.70 -27.78 -8.14
C LYS A 139 -17.38 -27.07 -6.82
N GLU A 140 -17.22 -27.85 -5.76
CA GLU A 140 -16.87 -27.33 -4.41
C GLU A 140 -15.58 -26.49 -4.42
N ASP A 141 -14.59 -26.90 -5.22
CA ASP A 141 -13.33 -26.16 -5.40
C ASP A 141 -13.55 -24.75 -5.99
N HIS A 142 -14.55 -24.59 -6.87
CA HIS A 142 -14.91 -23.29 -7.41
C HIS A 142 -15.66 -22.41 -6.40
N LEU A 143 -16.51 -23.02 -5.56
CA LEU A 143 -17.18 -22.32 -4.47
C LEU A 143 -16.15 -21.74 -3.50
N VAL A 144 -15.22 -22.57 -2.99
CA VAL A 144 -14.19 -22.15 -2.03
C VAL A 144 -13.28 -21.07 -2.61
N ARG A 145 -12.92 -21.15 -3.89
CA ARG A 145 -12.04 -20.17 -4.55
C ARG A 145 -12.73 -18.82 -4.80
N LEU A 146 -14.01 -18.84 -5.17
CA LEU A 146 -14.76 -17.66 -5.58
C LEU A 146 -15.47 -16.98 -4.42
N SER A 147 -15.77 -17.68 -3.33
CA SER A 147 -16.37 -17.07 -2.14
C SER A 147 -15.48 -15.95 -1.59
N ILE A 148 -16.08 -14.77 -1.47
CA ILE A 148 -15.38 -13.52 -1.16
C ILE A 148 -15.43 -13.26 0.35
N GLY A 149 -16.53 -13.60 1.03
CA GLY A 149 -16.72 -13.34 2.46
C GLY A 149 -15.78 -14.10 3.39
N LYS A 150 -15.14 -15.19 2.93
CA LYS A 150 -14.11 -15.92 3.69
C LYS A 150 -12.70 -15.33 3.55
N LYS A 151 -12.48 -14.44 2.58
CA LYS A 151 -11.20 -13.74 2.37
C LYS A 151 -11.25 -12.44 3.17
N THR A 152 -11.03 -12.54 4.46
CA THR A 152 -10.94 -11.38 5.36
C THR A 152 -9.78 -10.47 4.93
N ASN A 153 -10.04 -9.14 5.00
CA ASN A 153 -9.19 -8.01 4.58
C ASN A 153 -9.31 -7.56 3.12
N ILE A 154 -10.53 -7.50 2.58
CA ILE A 154 -10.77 -6.62 1.42
C ILE A 154 -10.95 -5.19 1.95
N ASN A 155 -9.82 -4.52 2.18
CA ASN A 155 -9.84 -3.08 2.34
C ASN A 155 -9.96 -2.45 0.95
N LEU A 156 -10.86 -1.48 0.82
CA LEU A 156 -10.92 -0.68 -0.40
C LEU A 156 -9.54 -0.03 -0.61
N PRO A 157 -8.93 -0.10 -1.80
CA PRO A 157 -7.72 0.66 -2.07
C PRO A 157 -8.00 2.14 -1.78
N TYR A 158 -7.11 2.76 -0.99
CA TYR A 158 -7.24 4.18 -0.72
C TYR A 158 -7.08 4.95 -2.02
N LEU A 159 -8.06 5.81 -2.29
CA LEU A 159 -8.02 6.72 -3.40
C LEU A 159 -7.35 8.01 -2.93
N TYR A 160 -6.27 8.39 -3.61
CA TYR A 160 -5.60 9.66 -3.35
C TYR A 160 -5.63 10.52 -4.61
N PHE A 161 -5.81 11.83 -4.43
CA PHE A 161 -5.77 12.80 -5.52
C PHE A 161 -4.38 13.40 -5.59
N LEU A 162 -3.75 13.35 -6.77
CA LEU A 162 -2.44 13.95 -7.00
C LEU A 162 -2.58 15.17 -7.92
N PRO A 163 -1.82 16.25 -7.67
CA PRO A 163 -1.80 17.40 -8.54
C PRO A 163 -1.13 17.05 -9.88
N GLU A 164 -1.67 17.59 -10.96
CA GLU A 164 -1.07 17.58 -12.29
C GLU A 164 -0.76 18.99 -12.73
N THR A 165 0.43 19.15 -13.32
CA THR A 165 0.86 20.40 -13.93
C THR A 165 0.86 20.22 -15.44
N ASN A 166 -0.20 20.69 -16.10
CA ASN A 166 -0.14 20.91 -17.54
C ASN A 166 0.68 22.17 -17.83
N GLU A 167 1.28 22.26 -19.01
CA GLU A 167 2.25 23.31 -19.42
C GLU A 167 1.79 24.77 -19.23
N ASN A 168 0.51 25.01 -18.90
CA ASN A 168 -0.05 26.34 -18.60
C ASN A 168 -0.77 26.36 -17.25
N VAL A 169 -0.04 26.65 -16.15
CA VAL A 169 -0.39 27.28 -14.84
C VAL A 169 -1.66 26.81 -14.07
N HIS A 170 -2.57 26.06 -14.65
CA HIS A 170 -3.77 25.56 -14.01
C HIS A 170 -3.51 24.16 -13.45
N MET A 171 -3.37 24.09 -12.12
CA MET A 171 -3.33 22.83 -11.39
C MET A 171 -4.69 22.12 -11.53
N SER A 172 -4.67 20.91 -12.06
CA SER A 172 -5.77 19.93 -12.03
C SER A 172 -5.42 18.78 -11.09
N VAL A 173 -6.40 17.97 -10.69
CA VAL A 173 -6.20 16.81 -9.81
C VAL A 173 -6.72 15.54 -10.48
N GLN A 174 -5.96 14.45 -10.36
CA GLN A 174 -6.37 13.13 -10.85
C GLN A 174 -6.37 12.08 -9.73
N PRO A 175 -7.35 11.15 -9.73
CA PRO A 175 -7.40 10.06 -8.78
C PRO A 175 -6.35 8.98 -9.08
N ARG A 176 -5.71 8.42 -8.05
CA ARG A 176 -4.82 7.27 -8.12
C ARG A 176 -5.18 6.22 -7.07
N LEU A 177 -5.14 4.96 -7.47
CA LEU A 177 -5.32 3.82 -6.58
C LEU A 177 -3.96 3.39 -6.02
N SER A 178 -3.82 3.38 -4.69
CA SER A 178 -2.68 2.70 -4.07
C SER A 178 -2.99 1.22 -3.91
N SER A 179 -2.18 0.35 -4.49
CA SER A 179 -2.19 -1.09 -4.16
C SER A 179 -1.51 -1.26 -2.80
N CYS A 180 -2.23 -1.73 -1.80
CA CYS A 180 -1.63 -2.28 -0.57
C CYS A 180 -1.08 -3.69 -0.86
#